data_AF-A0A4R2CRS8-F1
#
_entry.id   AF-A0A4R2CRS8-F1
#
_cell.length_a   1.000
_cell.length_b   1.000
_cell.length_c   1.000
_cell.angle_alpha   90.00
_cell.angle_beta   90.00
_cell.angle_gamma   90.00
#
_symmetry.space_group_name_H-M   'P 1'
#
loop_
_entity.id
_entity.type
_entity.pdbx_description
1 polymer ?
#
loop_
_entity_poly.entity_id
_entity_poly.type
_entity_poly.pdbx_seq_one_letter_code
_entity_poly.pdbx_strand_id
1 'polypeptide(L)'
;MPGRWDEVRPLTAKELAGTSVLEIPLAEVSVKMRAAGPGEDPDDGENRSAWAGVVPLRTVAGIPEPSPLTDSTVPVPASVRSLL
;
A
#
# COMPACT_ATOMS: atom_id res chain seq x y z
N MET A 1 2.12 7.89 6.69
CA MET A 1 1.71 7.08 7.86
C MET A 1 0.89 7.98 8.77
N PRO A 2 -0.40 7.70 8.99
CA PRO A 2 -1.23 8.50 9.88
C PRO A 2 -0.57 8.66 11.27
N GLY A 3 -0.56 9.89 11.81
CA GLY A 3 0.03 10.22 13.10
C GLY A 3 1.56 10.34 13.15
N ARG A 4 2.29 10.02 12.06
CA ARG A 4 3.77 9.99 12.10
C ARG A 4 4.41 11.35 12.33
N TRP A 5 3.75 12.43 11.91
CA TRP A 5 4.25 13.80 12.06
C TRP A 5 4.54 14.16 13.52
N ASP A 6 3.70 13.69 14.45
CA ASP A 6 3.83 13.98 15.89
C ASP A 6 4.84 13.06 16.60
N GLU A 7 5.30 11.99 15.93
CA GLU A 7 6.25 11.02 16.47
C GLU A 7 7.70 11.28 16.04
N VAL A 8 7.93 12.22 15.12
CA VAL A 8 9.27 12.56 14.60
C VAL A 8 9.66 13.97 15.04
N ARG A 9 10.97 14.25 15.02
CA ARG A 9 11.44 15.61 15.29
C ARG A 9 10.86 16.60 14.26
N PRO A 10 10.66 17.87 14.64
CA PRO A 10 10.32 18.91 13.68
C PRO A 10 11.34 19.00 12.54
N LEU A 11 10.85 19.39 11.36
CA LEU A 11 11.69 19.73 10.22
C LEU A 11 12.54 20.96 10.53
N THR A 12 13.77 20.97 10.02
CA THR A 12 14.61 22.16 10.01
C THR A 12 14.28 23.05 8.82
N ALA A 13 14.60 24.34 8.92
CA ALA A 13 14.43 25.28 7.82
C ALA A 13 15.22 24.88 6.57
N LYS A 14 16.40 24.26 6.75
CA LYS A 14 17.23 23.76 5.64
C LYS A 14 16.57 22.61 4.90
N GLU A 15 15.95 21.68 5.62
CA GLU A 15 15.23 20.54 5.03
C GLU A 15 13.99 21.03 4.25
N LEU A 16 13.27 22.00 4.80
CA LEU A 16 12.13 22.61 4.12
C LEU A 16 12.56 23.33 2.83
N ALA A 17 13.62 24.15 2.89
CA ALA A 17 14.12 24.87 1.72
C ALA A 17 14.68 23.96 0.63
N GLY A 18 15.15 22.76 0.99
CA GLY A 18 15.66 21.75 0.06
C GLY A 18 14.60 20.87 -0.60
N THR A 19 13.31 21.05 -0.27
CA THR A 19 12.23 20.17 -0.72
C THR A 19 11.22 20.93 -1.56
N SER A 20 11.06 20.53 -2.83
CA SER A 20 9.97 21.01 -3.69
C SER A 20 8.74 20.14 -3.56
N VAL A 21 7.57 20.74 -3.46
CA VAL A 21 6.27 20.04 -3.45
C VAL A 21 5.55 20.37 -4.75
N LEU A 22 5.06 19.33 -5.45
CA LEU A 22 4.26 19.45 -6.66
C LEU A 22 2.85 18.93 -6.36
N GLU A 23 1.85 19.61 -6.91
CA GLU A 23 0.44 19.22 -6.81
C GLU A 23 -0.12 19.01 -8.22
N ILE A 24 -0.84 17.90 -8.41
CA ILE A 24 -1.54 17.57 -9.65
C ILE A 24 -3.03 17.42 -9.33
N PRO A 25 -3.91 18.26 -9.90
CA PRO A 25 -5.34 18.11 -9.72
C PRO A 25 -5.85 16.80 -10.30
N LEU A 26 -6.67 16.08 -9.54
CA LEU A 26 -7.34 14.86 -10.01
C LEU A 26 -8.70 15.14 -10.67
N ALA A 27 -8.89 16.36 -11.21
CA ALA A 27 -10.13 16.75 -11.88
C ALA A 27 -10.37 15.99 -13.20
N GLU A 28 -9.29 15.54 -13.85
CA GLU A 28 -9.32 14.77 -15.08
C GLU A 28 -8.59 13.43 -14.90
N VAL A 29 -9.36 12.37 -14.61
CA VAL A 29 -8.84 11.03 -14.35
C VAL A 29 -9.78 9.98 -14.93
N SER A 30 -9.23 8.91 -15.51
CA SER A 30 -9.98 7.71 -15.90
C SER A 30 -9.46 6.47 -15.18
N VAL A 31 -10.37 5.61 -14.72
CA VAL A 31 -10.03 4.35 -14.03
C VAL A 31 -10.76 3.18 -14.68
N LYS A 32 -10.08 2.03 -14.79
CA LYS A 32 -10.68 0.76 -15.24
C LYS A 32 -10.46 -0.31 -14.18
N MET A 33 -11.52 -1.03 -13.83
CA MET A 33 -11.47 -2.16 -12.90
C MET A 33 -12.03 -3.43 -13.55
N ARG A 34 -11.42 -4.57 -13.26
CA ARG A 34 -11.97 -5.91 -13.54
C ARG A 34 -11.83 -6.73 -12.27
N ALA A 35 -12.91 -6.77 -11.49
CA ALA A 35 -13.02 -7.58 -10.27
C ALA A 35 -14.09 -8.67 -10.46
N ALA A 36 -14.03 -9.35 -11.60
CA ALA A 36 -14.93 -10.45 -11.95
C ALA A 36 -14.13 -11.74 -12.10
N GLY A 37 -14.79 -12.88 -11.87
CA GLY A 37 -14.22 -14.20 -12.09
C GLY A 37 -13.91 -14.52 -13.56
N PRO A 38 -13.67 -15.80 -13.87
CA PRO A 38 -13.67 -16.28 -15.26
C PRO A 38 -14.98 -15.86 -15.96
N GLY A 39 -14.86 -15.41 -17.22
CA GLY A 39 -16.03 -15.15 -18.05
C GLY A 39 -16.41 -16.43 -18.77
N GLU A 40 -17.22 -17.27 -18.13
CA GLU A 40 -17.65 -18.56 -18.66
C GLU A 40 -19.13 -18.52 -19.05
N ASP A 41 -19.50 -19.21 -20.14
CA ASP A 41 -20.89 -19.34 -20.59
C ASP A 41 -21.32 -20.81 -20.43
N PRO A 42 -22.46 -21.12 -19.78
CA PRO A 42 -22.89 -22.51 -19.55
C PRO A 42 -22.98 -23.39 -20.80
N ASP A 43 -23.26 -22.83 -21.98
CA ASP A 43 -23.55 -23.57 -23.22
C ASP A 43 -22.47 -23.39 -24.30
N ASP A 44 -21.24 -23.03 -23.91
CA ASP A 44 -20.10 -22.83 -24.82
C ASP A 44 -19.44 -24.12 -25.33
N GLY A 45 -19.84 -25.28 -24.81
CA GLY A 45 -19.24 -26.57 -25.14
C GLY A 45 -17.88 -26.81 -24.49
N GLU A 46 -17.47 -25.97 -23.55
CA GLU A 46 -16.18 -26.07 -22.87
C GLU A 46 -16.16 -27.23 -21.86
N ASN A 47 -15.03 -27.93 -21.78
CA ASN A 47 -14.87 -29.03 -20.85
C ASN A 47 -14.67 -28.55 -19.40
N ARG A 48 -15.66 -28.81 -18.55
CA ARG A 48 -15.66 -28.44 -17.12
C ARG A 48 -14.80 -29.31 -16.20
N SER A 49 -13.98 -30.21 -16.74
CA SER A 49 -13.02 -30.98 -15.94
C SER A 49 -11.70 -30.24 -15.67
N ALA A 50 -11.47 -29.09 -16.33
CA ALA A 50 -10.30 -28.24 -16.09
C ALA A 50 -10.55 -27.24 -14.94
N TRP A 51 -9.49 -26.88 -14.21
CA TRP A 51 -9.60 -25.85 -13.17
C TRP A 51 -9.76 -24.46 -13.79
N ALA A 52 -10.76 -23.72 -13.32
CA ALA A 52 -10.96 -22.30 -13.60
C ALA A 52 -11.22 -21.57 -12.28
N GLY A 53 -10.64 -20.38 -12.11
CA GLY A 53 -10.79 -19.61 -10.88
C GLY A 53 -9.92 -18.37 -10.85
N VAL A 54 -9.88 -17.73 -9.68
CA VAL A 54 -9.07 -16.55 -9.42
C VAL A 54 -8.01 -16.90 -8.39
N VAL A 55 -6.75 -16.54 -8.65
CA VAL A 55 -5.69 -16.51 -7.62
C VAL A 55 -5.60 -15.07 -7.11
N PRO A 56 -6.08 -14.77 -5.89
CA PRO A 56 -6.04 -13.43 -5.35
C PRO A 56 -4.60 -13.01 -5.04
N LEU A 57 -4.19 -11.84 -5.51
CA LEU A 57 -2.93 -11.21 -5.15
C LEU A 57 -3.21 -10.03 -4.24
N ARG A 58 -2.38 -9.89 -3.19
CA ARG A 58 -2.48 -8.80 -2.22
C ARG A 58 -1.10 -8.26 -1.90
N THR A 59 -1.01 -6.94 -1.72
CA THR A 59 0.14 -6.30 -1.09
C THR A 59 -0.15 -6.18 0.40
N VAL A 60 0.74 -6.70 1.24
CA VAL A 60 0.64 -6.62 2.70
C VAL A 60 1.94 -6.05 3.25
N ALA A 61 1.86 -5.29 4.34
CA ALA A 61 3.06 -4.88 5.07
C ALA A 61 3.69 -6.08 5.78
N GLY A 62 5.03 -6.10 5.82
CA GLY A 62 5.78 -7.06 6.63
C GLY A 62 5.93 -6.58 8.07
N ILE A 63 6.48 -7.46 8.92
CA ILE A 63 6.85 -7.12 10.30
C ILE A 63 7.88 -5.97 10.27
N PRO A 64 7.73 -4.90 11.08
CA PRO A 64 8.69 -3.81 11.11
C PRO A 64 10.07 -4.28 11.54
N GLU A 65 11.08 -3.95 10.75
CA GLU A 65 12.48 -4.23 11.05
C GLU A 65 13.17 -2.93 11.51
N PRO A 66 13.63 -2.84 12.77
CA PRO A 66 14.27 -1.63 13.26
C PRO A 66 15.66 -1.45 12.63
N SER A 67 16.08 -0.19 12.45
CA SER A 67 17.45 0.11 12.04
C SER A 67 18.45 -0.42 13.07
N PRO A 68 19.62 -0.96 12.66
CA PRO A 68 20.67 -1.41 13.59
C PRO A 68 21.17 -0.32 14.56
N LEU A 69 20.93 0.95 14.25
CA LEU A 69 21.31 2.10 15.08
C LEU A 69 20.18 2.55 16.02
N THR A 70 19.01 1.94 15.96
CA THR A 70 17.91 2.23 16.87
C THR A 70 18.13 1.48 18.17
N ASP A 71 18.08 2.20 19.29
CA ASP A 71 18.17 1.59 20.62
C ASP A 71 17.03 0.56 20.80
N SER A 72 17.38 -0.62 21.31
CA SER A 72 16.45 -1.76 21.44
C SER A 72 15.30 -1.51 22.42
N THR A 73 15.43 -0.50 23.29
CA THR A 73 14.37 -0.09 24.22
C THR A 73 13.32 0.80 23.57
N VAL A 74 13.58 1.33 22.37
CA VAL A 74 12.63 2.19 21.66
C VAL A 74 11.49 1.32 21.10
N PRO A 75 10.25 1.50 21.55
CA PRO A 75 9.13 0.72 21.05
C PRO A 75 8.80 1.11 19.61
N VAL A 76 8.31 0.15 18.82
CA VAL A 76 7.76 0.43 17.48
C VAL A 76 6.61 1.43 17.62
N PRO A 77 6.66 2.62 16.98
CA PRO A 77 5.65 3.67 17.15
C PRO A 77 4.23 3.25 16.69
N ALA A 78 3.20 3.95 17.18
CA ALA A 78 1.82 3.64 16.87
C ALA A 78 1.51 3.79 15.37
N SER A 79 2.06 4.82 14.74
CA SER A 79 1.91 5.03 13.29
C SER A 79 2.48 3.86 12.47
N VAL A 80 3.52 3.17 12.96
CA VAL A 80 4.14 2.00 12.32
C VAL A 80 3.30 0.74 12.56
N ARG A 81 2.84 0.52 13.80
CA ARG A 81 1.97 -0.63 14.11
C ARG A 81 0.66 -0.59 13.32
N SER A 82 0.18 0.59 12.95
CA SER A 82 -1.06 0.74 12.16
C SER A 82 -0.99 0.24 10.71
N LEU A 83 0.21 -0.12 10.23
CA LEU A 83 0.40 -0.67 8.88
C LEU A 83 0.21 -2.19 8.81
N LEU A 84 0.14 -2.86 9.97
CA LEU A 84 -0.08 -4.30 10.12
C LEU A 84 -1.56 -4.62 10.27
#